data_AF-A0A7K4DGZ8-F1
#
_entry.id   AF-A0A7K4DGZ8-F1
#
_cell.length_a   1.000
_cell.length_b   1.000
_cell.length_c   1.000
_cell.angle_alpha   90.00
_cell.angle_beta   90.00
_cell.angle_gamma   90.00
#
_symmetry.space_group_name_H-M   'P 1'
#
loop_
_entity.id
_entity.type
_entity.pdbx_description
1 polymer ?
#
loop_
_entity_poly.entity_id
_entity_poly.type
_entity_poly.pdbx_seq_one_letter_code
_entity_poly.pdbx_strand_id
1 'polypeptide(L)'
;LAHMVSDILFKSLLFMAAGAVIFRTGSHRLSELGGLGKAMPVTALCAVIGGLSLAGLPGLNGAMSKGMVIEAAGVVPYLSPLLLVSSVITVLYVYRFLYLGFFRPASGTREGPPLRDPPTPMAVAMGIFALLCIVIGLFPGILTDLLPGGTGAHPFALAGLIESVAIFAVAGVLLLAVRPLRHPWPGATIDVDVLYIQAGRAVTWFSAVPLVRIARAIEHGIEGAVVRFKHVTANPTVAIQIAGKSAVLPLMQAFLDPSRSQAYSEELSYLKDHYPDVQTDIWGGGYGVVFISIIAFLYFILDVVW
;
A
#
# COMPACT_ATOMS: atom_id res chain seq x y z
N LEU A 1 -10.49 15.20 19.17
CA LEU A 1 -11.82 14.70 18.72
C LEU A 1 -12.61 15.75 17.93
N ALA A 2 -12.90 16.92 18.48
CA ALA A 2 -13.56 18.01 17.75
C ALA A 2 -12.93 18.28 16.37
N HIS A 3 -11.59 18.40 16.35
CA HIS A 3 -10.84 18.59 15.11
C HIS A 3 -10.97 17.44 14.11
N MET A 4 -11.00 16.19 14.57
CA MET A 4 -11.19 15.03 13.69
C MET A 4 -12.57 15.08 13.00
N VAL A 5 -13.63 15.42 13.74
CA VAL A 5 -14.99 15.51 13.17
C VAL A 5 -15.07 16.66 12.18
N SER A 6 -14.59 17.85 12.54
CA SER A 6 -14.54 18.99 11.61
C SER A 6 -13.75 18.64 10.35
N ASP A 7 -12.60 17.97 10.52
CA ASP A 7 -11.72 17.57 9.43
C ASP A 7 -12.37 16.60 8.44
N ILE A 8 -13.09 15.61 8.93
CA ILE A 8 -13.87 14.70 8.10
C ILE A 8 -14.91 15.49 7.30
N LEU A 9 -15.61 16.44 7.90
CA LEU A 9 -16.68 17.19 7.23
C LEU A 9 -16.14 18.05 6.08
N PHE A 10 -15.16 18.93 6.35
CA PHE A 10 -14.68 19.83 5.30
C PHE A 10 -13.84 19.12 4.25
N LYS A 11 -13.10 18.05 4.59
CA LYS A 11 -12.39 17.24 3.57
C LYS A 11 -13.36 16.47 2.70
N SER A 12 -14.40 15.88 3.28
CA SER A 12 -15.45 15.20 2.50
C SER A 12 -16.11 16.17 1.52
N LEU A 13 -16.43 17.39 1.96
CA LEU A 13 -16.98 18.44 1.09
C LEU A 13 -16.02 18.81 -0.05
N LEU A 14 -14.73 18.98 0.24
CA LEU A 14 -13.71 19.28 -0.77
C LEU A 14 -13.50 18.12 -1.76
N PHE A 15 -13.54 16.87 -1.31
CA PHE A 15 -13.47 15.70 -2.18
C PHE A 15 -14.71 15.57 -3.08
N MET A 16 -15.90 15.84 -2.56
CA MET A 16 -17.12 15.88 -3.37
C MET A 16 -17.05 16.99 -4.43
N ALA A 17 -16.58 18.18 -4.06
CA ALA A 17 -16.41 19.28 -5.01
C ALA A 17 -15.35 18.96 -6.08
N ALA A 18 -14.21 18.37 -5.70
CA ALA A 18 -13.19 17.91 -6.64
C ALA A 18 -13.73 16.83 -7.58
N GLY A 19 -14.48 15.85 -7.05
CA GLY A 19 -15.15 14.83 -7.83
C GLY A 19 -16.17 15.41 -8.82
N ALA A 20 -16.93 16.44 -8.41
CA ALA A 20 -17.90 17.12 -9.27
C ALA A 20 -17.20 17.85 -10.42
N VAL A 21 -16.07 18.49 -10.13
CA VAL A 21 -15.23 19.15 -11.14
C VAL A 21 -14.71 18.11 -12.12
N ILE A 22 -14.08 17.03 -11.67
CA ILE A 22 -13.54 15.97 -12.53
C ILE A 22 -14.65 15.32 -13.38
N PHE A 23 -15.82 15.08 -12.80
CA PHE A 23 -16.98 14.52 -13.50
C PHE A 23 -17.45 15.41 -14.67
N ARG A 24 -17.32 16.74 -14.55
CA ARG A 24 -17.77 17.70 -15.58
C ARG A 24 -16.66 18.15 -16.53
N THR A 25 -15.42 18.18 -16.09
CA THR A 25 -14.28 18.67 -16.89
C THR A 25 -13.49 17.53 -17.53
N GLY A 26 -13.52 16.32 -16.97
CA GLY A 26 -12.62 15.22 -17.33
C GLY A 26 -11.15 15.46 -16.98
N SER A 27 -10.78 16.63 -16.44
CA SER A 27 -9.41 16.99 -16.08
C SER A 27 -9.24 17.01 -14.57
N HIS A 28 -8.16 16.37 -14.12
CA HIS A 28 -7.68 16.35 -12.74
C HIS A 28 -6.54 17.34 -12.50
N ARG A 29 -6.04 17.99 -13.57
CA ARG A 29 -4.85 18.86 -13.51
C ARG A 29 -5.27 20.29 -13.22
N LEU A 30 -4.90 20.78 -12.04
CA LEU A 30 -5.24 22.16 -11.62
C LEU A 30 -4.69 23.25 -12.57
N SER A 31 -3.64 22.95 -13.34
CA SER A 31 -3.09 23.84 -14.37
C SER A 31 -4.01 24.04 -15.58
N GLU A 32 -4.83 23.04 -15.90
CA GLU A 32 -5.81 23.02 -17.01
C GLU A 32 -7.20 23.55 -16.58
N LEU A 33 -7.41 23.67 -15.27
CA LEU A 33 -8.63 24.23 -14.70
C LEU A 33 -8.58 25.77 -14.68
N GLY A 34 -9.75 26.37 -14.45
CA GLY A 34 -9.95 27.82 -14.44
C GLY A 34 -11.35 28.20 -14.93
N GLY A 35 -11.92 29.26 -14.37
CA GLY A 35 -13.20 29.86 -14.77
C GLY A 35 -14.42 29.07 -14.33
N LEU A 36 -14.25 28.02 -13.52
CA LEU A 36 -15.34 27.16 -13.07
C LEU A 36 -16.33 27.87 -12.16
N GLY A 37 -15.95 28.97 -11.51
CA GLY A 37 -16.85 29.74 -10.64
C GLY A 37 -18.08 30.28 -11.38
N LYS A 38 -17.96 30.61 -12.68
CA LYS A 38 -19.11 31.04 -13.50
C LYS A 38 -19.86 29.87 -14.12
N ALA A 39 -19.18 28.75 -14.39
CA ALA A 39 -19.78 27.59 -15.04
C ALA A 39 -20.51 26.66 -14.07
N MET A 40 -20.04 26.56 -12.82
CA MET A 40 -20.53 25.65 -11.78
C MET A 40 -20.66 26.40 -10.44
N PRO A 41 -21.57 27.39 -10.35
CA PRO A 41 -21.67 28.26 -9.17
C PRO A 41 -21.98 27.50 -7.87
N VAL A 42 -22.80 26.45 -7.90
CA VAL A 42 -23.15 25.70 -6.68
C VAL A 42 -21.93 24.93 -6.18
N THR A 43 -21.23 24.25 -7.09
CA THR A 43 -20.00 23.52 -6.77
C THR A 43 -18.90 24.46 -6.27
N ALA A 44 -18.76 25.63 -6.90
CA ALA A 44 -17.80 26.65 -6.49
C ALA A 44 -18.11 27.20 -5.10
N LEU A 45 -19.37 27.49 -4.80
CA LEU A 45 -19.79 27.94 -3.46
C LEU A 45 -19.48 26.87 -2.40
N CYS A 46 -19.82 25.61 -2.67
CA CYS A 46 -19.52 24.49 -1.76
C CYS A 46 -18.01 24.31 -1.56
N ALA A 47 -17.22 24.39 -2.62
CA ALA A 47 -15.76 24.32 -2.56
C ALA A 47 -15.17 25.48 -1.74
N VAL A 48 -15.69 26.70 -1.91
CA VAL A 48 -15.29 27.88 -1.14
C VAL A 48 -15.62 27.70 0.34
N ILE A 49 -16.82 27.22 0.69
CA ILE A 49 -17.19 26.95 2.09
C ILE A 49 -16.26 25.89 2.69
N GLY A 50 -16.04 24.77 2.00
CA GLY A 50 -15.12 23.72 2.46
C GLY A 50 -13.68 24.19 2.57
N GLY A 51 -13.21 24.98 1.61
CA GLY A 51 -11.87 25.56 1.61
C GLY A 51 -11.68 26.55 2.75
N LEU A 52 -12.61 27.49 2.93
CA LEU A 52 -12.58 28.47 4.02
C LEU A 52 -12.68 27.79 5.40
N SER A 53 -13.46 26.70 5.49
CA SER A 53 -13.49 25.87 6.68
C SER A 53 -12.10 25.25 6.94
N LEU A 54 -11.49 24.60 5.95
CA LEU A 54 -10.13 24.06 6.07
C LEU A 54 -9.09 25.14 6.40
N ALA A 55 -9.22 26.34 5.84
CA ALA A 55 -8.38 27.50 6.12
C ALA A 55 -8.53 28.02 7.56
N GLY A 56 -9.66 27.74 8.21
CA GLY A 56 -9.98 28.21 9.55
C GLY A 56 -10.57 29.61 9.57
N LEU A 57 -11.44 29.95 8.63
CA LEU A 57 -12.14 31.23 8.63
C LEU A 57 -13.03 31.35 9.89
N PRO A 58 -13.00 32.48 10.62
CA PRO A 58 -13.89 32.74 11.73
C PRO A 58 -15.37 32.51 11.35
N GLY A 59 -16.10 31.78 12.19
CA GLY A 59 -17.51 31.42 11.97
C GLY A 59 -17.75 30.09 11.24
N LEU A 60 -16.69 29.40 10.80
CA LEU A 60 -16.76 28.02 10.29
C LEU A 60 -16.17 27.02 11.30
N ASN A 61 -16.60 25.77 11.21
CA ASN A 61 -16.17 24.68 12.10
C ASN A 61 -14.64 24.46 12.16
N GLY A 62 -13.90 24.85 11.12
CA GLY A 62 -12.44 24.72 11.09
C GLY A 62 -11.71 25.69 12.03
N ALA A 63 -12.18 26.94 12.15
CA ALA A 63 -11.60 27.92 13.08
C ALA A 63 -11.75 27.47 14.53
N MET A 64 -12.97 27.02 14.88
CA MET A 64 -13.29 26.45 16.19
C MET A 64 -12.32 25.31 16.52
N SER A 65 -12.19 24.36 15.60
CA SER A 65 -11.41 23.16 15.87
C SER A 65 -9.89 23.39 15.94
N LYS A 66 -9.35 24.27 15.09
CA LYS A 66 -7.92 24.61 15.10
C LYS A 66 -7.57 25.45 16.32
N GLY A 67 -8.43 26.39 16.71
CA GLY A 67 -8.25 27.19 17.93
C GLY A 67 -8.08 26.31 19.16
N MET A 68 -8.96 25.30 19.34
CA MET A 68 -8.84 24.34 20.44
C MET A 68 -7.51 23.56 20.44
N VAL A 69 -6.98 23.22 19.27
CA VAL A 69 -5.71 22.49 19.14
C VAL A 69 -4.52 23.40 19.47
N ILE A 70 -4.55 24.65 19.00
CA ILE A 70 -3.51 25.66 19.28
C ILE A 70 -3.50 26.01 20.77
N GLU A 71 -4.67 26.20 21.36
CA GLU A 71 -4.85 26.46 22.80
C GLU A 71 -4.28 25.30 23.65
N ALA A 72 -4.66 24.05 23.32
CA ALA A 72 -4.13 22.88 24.01
C ALA A 72 -2.61 22.70 23.82
N ALA A 73 -2.08 23.10 22.66
CA ALA A 73 -0.65 23.07 22.38
C ALA A 73 0.13 24.19 23.07
N GLY A 74 -0.53 25.23 23.59
CA GLY A 74 0.08 26.36 24.31
C GLY A 74 0.85 25.95 25.56
N VAL A 75 0.58 24.76 26.10
CA VAL A 75 1.34 24.16 27.21
C VAL A 75 2.80 23.85 26.79
N VAL A 76 3.06 23.64 25.50
CA VAL A 76 4.39 23.35 24.95
C VAL A 76 4.88 24.55 24.12
N PRO A 77 5.92 25.28 24.57
CA PRO A 77 6.27 26.60 24.03
C PRO A 77 6.67 26.60 22.55
N TYR A 78 7.24 25.50 22.04
CA TYR A 78 7.65 25.41 20.62
C TYR A 78 6.53 24.93 19.69
N LEU A 79 5.46 24.32 20.22
CA LEU A 79 4.44 23.67 19.41
C LEU A 79 3.43 24.68 18.86
N SER A 80 3.02 25.64 19.68
CA SER A 80 2.11 26.72 19.27
C SER A 80 2.59 27.51 18.04
N PRO A 81 3.83 28.05 17.98
CA PRO A 81 4.29 28.78 16.80
C PRO A 81 4.38 27.91 15.54
N LEU A 82 4.75 26.63 15.67
CA LEU A 82 4.76 25.69 14.55
C LEU A 82 3.34 25.45 13.98
N LEU A 83 2.34 25.35 14.85
CA LEU A 83 0.94 25.20 14.44
C LEU A 83 0.38 26.48 13.78
N LEU A 84 0.80 27.66 14.24
CA LEU A 84 0.46 28.93 13.59
C LEU A 84 1.05 29.01 12.18
N VAL A 85 2.34 28.67 12.01
CA VAL A 85 2.98 28.61 10.69
C VAL A 85 2.28 27.60 9.78
N SER A 86 1.95 26.41 10.29
CA SER A 86 1.18 25.40 9.56
C SER A 86 -0.20 25.92 9.13
N SER A 87 -0.84 26.73 9.97
CA SER A 87 -2.12 27.37 9.66
C SER A 87 -1.99 28.41 8.54
N VAL A 88 -0.93 29.22 8.53
CA VAL A 88 -0.63 30.13 7.42
C VAL A 88 -0.43 29.37 6.12
N ILE A 89 0.38 28.31 6.13
CA ILE A 89 0.59 27.43 4.96
C ILE A 89 -0.76 26.87 4.47
N THR A 90 -1.64 26.53 5.40
CA THR A 90 -2.99 26.05 5.08
C THR A 90 -3.82 27.05 4.31
N VAL A 91 -3.85 28.31 4.76
CA VAL A 91 -4.55 29.39 4.02
C VAL A 91 -3.95 29.56 2.63
N LEU A 92 -2.61 29.52 2.50
CA LEU A 92 -1.92 29.70 1.21
C LEU A 92 -2.29 28.62 0.19
N TYR A 93 -2.23 27.34 0.55
CA TYR A 93 -2.55 26.29 -0.41
C TYR A 93 -4.05 26.21 -0.72
N VAL A 94 -4.92 26.49 0.25
CA VAL A 94 -6.39 26.55 0.02
C VAL A 94 -6.72 27.66 -0.95
N TYR A 95 -6.16 28.85 -0.73
CA TYR A 95 -6.33 29.98 -1.64
C TYR A 95 -5.87 29.60 -3.05
N ARG A 96 -4.69 29.00 -3.18
CA ARG A 96 -4.15 28.56 -4.48
C ARG A 96 -5.08 27.56 -5.16
N PHE A 97 -5.63 26.59 -4.43
CA PHE A 97 -6.60 25.63 -4.95
C PHE A 97 -7.87 26.32 -5.46
N LEU A 98 -8.50 27.17 -4.65
CA LEU A 98 -9.74 27.87 -5.02
C LEU A 98 -9.52 28.82 -6.20
N TYR A 99 -8.42 29.58 -6.18
CA TYR A 99 -8.10 30.53 -7.23
C TYR A 99 -7.82 29.82 -8.56
N LEU A 100 -6.91 28.84 -8.60
CA LEU A 100 -6.55 28.16 -9.84
C LEU A 100 -7.70 27.32 -10.40
N GLY A 101 -8.51 26.70 -9.54
CA GLY A 101 -9.66 25.90 -9.96
C GLY A 101 -10.83 26.74 -10.46
N PHE A 102 -11.27 27.72 -9.67
CA PHE A 102 -12.57 28.37 -9.88
C PHE A 102 -12.48 29.81 -10.40
N PHE A 103 -11.54 30.62 -9.91
CA PHE A 103 -11.54 32.07 -10.12
C PHE A 103 -10.56 32.58 -11.18
N ARG A 104 -9.49 31.83 -11.46
CA ARG A 104 -8.56 32.12 -12.56
C ARG A 104 -9.32 32.10 -13.89
N PRO A 105 -9.02 32.99 -14.84
CA PRO A 105 -9.57 32.88 -16.19
C PRO A 105 -9.34 31.48 -16.79
N ALA A 106 -10.32 30.97 -17.55
CA ALA A 106 -10.19 29.67 -18.19
C ALA A 106 -8.95 29.63 -19.10
N SER A 107 -8.13 28.59 -18.94
CA SER A 107 -6.93 28.38 -19.75
C SER A 107 -7.34 27.68 -21.05
N GLY A 108 -7.43 28.41 -22.16
CA GLY A 108 -7.73 27.87 -23.49
C GLY A 108 -9.22 27.69 -23.82
N THR A 109 -9.49 27.33 -25.07
CA THR A 109 -10.81 26.92 -25.56
C THR A 109 -11.08 25.48 -25.12
N ARG A 110 -12.03 25.27 -24.21
CA ARG A 110 -12.48 23.92 -23.85
C ARG A 110 -13.35 23.37 -24.97
N GLU A 111 -12.91 22.30 -25.60
CA GLU A 111 -13.71 21.55 -26.56
C GLU A 111 -14.71 20.67 -25.78
N GLY A 112 -16.00 20.93 -25.94
CA GLY A 112 -17.05 20.16 -25.27
C GLY A 112 -18.35 20.92 -25.03
N PRO A 113 -19.39 20.23 -24.53
CA PRO A 113 -20.65 20.86 -24.14
C PRO A 113 -20.44 21.88 -23.02
N PRO A 114 -21.30 22.90 -22.90
CA PRO A 114 -21.17 23.93 -21.88
C PRO A 114 -21.18 23.29 -20.49
N LEU A 115 -20.17 23.64 -19.68
CA LEU A 115 -20.12 23.20 -18.28
C LEU A 115 -21.31 23.76 -17.52
N ARG A 116 -21.89 22.92 -16.65
CA ARG A 116 -22.95 23.26 -15.71
C ARG A 116 -22.69 22.49 -14.42
N ASP A 117 -23.37 22.88 -13.35
CA ASP A 117 -23.33 22.15 -12.08
C ASP A 117 -23.70 20.66 -12.24
N PRO A 118 -23.15 19.78 -11.39
CA PRO A 118 -23.35 18.33 -11.45
C PRO A 118 -24.81 17.94 -11.22
N PRO A 119 -25.18 16.66 -11.46
CA PRO A 119 -26.52 16.16 -11.16
C PRO A 119 -26.97 16.51 -9.75
N THR A 120 -28.28 16.74 -9.59
CA THR A 120 -28.86 17.24 -8.32
C THR A 120 -28.49 16.42 -7.08
N PRO A 121 -28.38 15.06 -7.11
CA PRO A 121 -28.00 14.31 -5.90
C PRO A 121 -26.59 14.67 -5.40
N MET A 122 -25.65 14.92 -6.32
CA MET A 122 -24.29 15.31 -5.99
C MET A 122 -24.25 16.73 -5.39
N ALA A 123 -25.02 17.65 -5.97
CA ALA A 123 -25.14 19.01 -5.45
C ALA A 123 -25.78 19.04 -4.05
N VAL A 124 -26.81 18.22 -3.82
CA VAL A 124 -27.48 18.10 -2.51
C VAL A 124 -26.51 17.55 -1.45
N ALA A 125 -25.75 16.50 -1.77
CA ALA A 125 -24.75 15.96 -0.84
C ALA A 125 -23.70 17.01 -0.44
N MET A 126 -23.17 17.76 -1.41
CA MET A 126 -22.26 18.87 -1.13
C MET A 126 -22.93 19.95 -0.27
N GLY A 127 -24.16 20.33 -0.61
CA GLY A 127 -24.91 21.35 0.13
C GLY A 127 -25.15 20.97 1.60
N ILE A 128 -25.46 19.70 1.89
CA ILE A 128 -25.63 19.19 3.25
C ILE A 128 -24.33 19.35 4.04
N PHE A 129 -23.19 18.92 3.49
CA PHE A 129 -21.89 19.05 4.17
C PHE A 129 -21.45 20.50 4.33
N ALA A 130 -21.73 21.37 3.35
CA ALA A 130 -21.50 22.80 3.45
C ALA A 130 -22.32 23.43 4.58
N LEU A 131 -23.60 23.06 4.69
CA LEU A 131 -24.48 23.49 5.76
C LEU A 131 -23.98 23.02 7.12
N LEU A 132 -23.58 21.74 7.25
CA LEU A 132 -22.99 21.19 8.47
C LEU A 132 -21.73 21.97 8.91
N CYS A 133 -20.85 22.32 7.97
CA CYS A 133 -19.65 23.12 8.29
C CYS A 133 -19.99 24.51 8.83
N ILE A 134 -21.04 25.14 8.31
CA ILE A 134 -21.54 26.45 8.75
C ILE A 134 -22.24 26.33 10.10
N VAL A 135 -23.18 25.39 10.26
CA VAL A 135 -23.99 25.22 11.48
C VAL A 135 -23.09 24.88 12.67
N ILE A 136 -22.14 23.95 12.52
CA ILE A 136 -21.19 23.62 13.58
C ILE A 136 -20.24 24.79 13.87
N GLY A 137 -19.92 25.59 12.85
CA GLY A 137 -19.15 26.82 13.03
C GLY A 137 -19.91 27.85 13.87
N LEU A 138 -21.15 28.15 13.53
CA LEU A 138 -21.97 29.15 14.24
C LEU A 138 -22.39 28.69 15.64
N PHE A 139 -22.66 27.40 15.80
CA PHE A 139 -23.13 26.79 17.04
C PHE A 139 -22.16 25.68 17.49
N PRO A 140 -21.00 26.06 18.05
CA PRO A 140 -19.97 25.10 18.46
C PRO A 140 -20.49 24.12 19.53
N GLY A 141 -21.47 24.57 20.35
CA GLY A 141 -22.17 23.78 21.36
C GLY A 141 -22.66 22.43 20.84
N ILE A 142 -23.17 22.39 19.61
CA ILE A 142 -23.67 21.15 18.99
C ILE A 142 -22.59 20.07 18.93
N LEU A 143 -21.34 20.46 18.70
CA LEU A 143 -20.24 19.50 18.65
C LEU A 143 -19.54 19.35 20.01
N THR A 144 -19.37 20.44 20.76
CA THR A 144 -18.65 20.42 22.04
C THR A 144 -19.41 19.70 23.15
N ASP A 145 -20.74 19.78 23.16
CA ASP A 145 -21.58 19.15 24.19
C ASP A 145 -21.66 17.63 24.00
N LEU A 146 -21.45 17.15 22.77
CA LEU A 146 -21.37 15.73 22.44
C LEU A 146 -20.03 15.10 22.80
N LEU A 147 -18.99 15.90 23.10
CA LEU A 147 -17.65 15.39 23.37
C LEU A 147 -17.48 14.98 24.84
N PRO A 148 -16.91 13.79 25.11
CA PRO A 148 -16.65 13.37 26.48
C PRO A 148 -15.60 14.29 27.13
N GLY A 149 -15.94 14.83 28.30
CA GLY A 149 -15.04 15.62 29.13
C GLY A 149 -15.42 17.09 29.31
N GLY A 150 -16.36 17.62 28.53
CA GLY A 150 -16.77 19.04 28.59
C GLY A 150 -15.61 19.97 28.20
N THR A 151 -15.77 20.77 27.15
CA THR A 151 -14.65 21.61 26.73
C THR A 151 -14.71 22.95 27.47
N GLY A 152 -13.76 23.20 28.37
CA GLY A 152 -13.47 24.55 28.88
C GLY A 152 -12.84 25.48 27.81
N ALA A 153 -12.66 24.99 26.59
CA ALA A 153 -12.20 25.77 25.46
C ALA A 153 -13.30 26.74 25.02
N HIS A 154 -12.95 28.01 24.85
CA HIS A 154 -13.83 29.05 24.33
C HIS A 154 -13.47 29.32 22.87
N PRO A 155 -14.07 28.62 21.89
CA PRO A 155 -13.57 28.64 20.51
C PRO A 155 -13.74 29.99 19.81
N PHE A 156 -14.57 30.86 20.39
CA PHE A 156 -14.82 32.23 19.96
C PHE A 156 -14.29 33.28 20.94
N ALA A 157 -13.36 32.92 21.83
CA ALA A 157 -12.64 33.90 22.61
C ALA A 157 -11.99 34.94 21.67
N LEU A 158 -11.97 36.20 22.09
CA LEU A 158 -11.39 37.30 21.31
C LEU A 158 -9.95 36.98 20.85
N ALA A 159 -9.19 36.27 21.67
CA ALA A 159 -7.84 35.81 21.32
C ALA A 159 -7.81 34.92 20.06
N GLY A 160 -8.65 33.88 19.99
CA GLY A 160 -8.71 32.98 18.82
C GLY A 160 -9.21 33.66 17.55
N LEU A 161 -10.11 34.65 17.69
CA LEU A 161 -10.55 35.49 16.56
C LEU A 161 -9.41 36.37 16.03
N ILE A 162 -8.66 37.01 16.93
CA ILE A 162 -7.50 37.82 16.58
C ILE A 162 -6.43 36.97 15.90
N GLU A 163 -6.14 35.78 16.43
CA GLU A 163 -5.19 34.83 15.82
C GLU A 163 -5.63 34.42 14.42
N SER A 164 -6.90 34.08 14.23
CA SER A 164 -7.43 33.73 12.91
C SER A 164 -7.29 34.89 11.92
N VAL A 165 -7.68 36.11 12.33
CA VAL A 165 -7.52 37.31 11.48
C VAL A 165 -6.04 37.56 11.15
N ALA A 166 -5.14 37.40 12.12
CA ALA A 166 -3.70 37.55 11.90
C ALA A 166 -3.16 36.51 10.91
N ILE A 167 -3.57 35.24 11.02
CA ILE A 167 -3.18 34.18 10.09
C ILE A 167 -3.61 34.53 8.67
N PHE A 168 -4.87 34.98 8.48
CA PHE A 168 -5.37 35.39 7.17
C PHE A 168 -4.65 36.65 6.64
N ALA A 169 -4.34 37.62 7.51
CA ALA A 169 -3.60 38.82 7.14
C ALA A 169 -2.17 38.48 6.67
N VAL A 170 -1.44 37.66 7.43
CA VAL A 170 -0.08 37.21 7.09
C VAL A 170 -0.10 36.40 5.79
N ALA A 171 -1.04 35.46 5.65
CA ALA A 171 -1.20 34.71 4.41
C ALA A 171 -1.51 35.64 3.22
N GLY A 172 -2.37 36.62 3.40
CA GLY A 172 -2.69 37.64 2.39
C GLY A 172 -1.47 38.43 1.94
N VAL A 173 -0.66 38.92 2.89
CA VAL A 173 0.60 39.61 2.59
C VAL A 173 1.57 38.69 1.83
N LEU A 174 1.72 37.43 2.25
CA LEU A 174 2.56 36.46 1.58
C LEU A 174 2.09 36.16 0.15
N LEU A 175 0.77 36.07 -0.10
CA LEU A 175 0.21 35.88 -1.44
C LEU A 175 0.50 37.07 -2.36
N LEU A 176 0.45 38.29 -1.82
CA LEU A 176 0.78 39.50 -2.57
C LEU A 176 2.27 39.57 -2.88
N ALA A 177 3.12 39.26 -1.90
CA ALA A 177 4.58 39.29 -2.04
C ALA A 177 5.11 38.19 -2.97
N VAL A 178 4.60 36.96 -2.84
CA VAL A 178 5.11 35.78 -3.56
C VAL A 178 4.29 35.55 -4.83
N ARG A 179 4.63 36.28 -5.90
CA ARG A 179 4.01 36.16 -7.23
C ARG A 179 3.89 34.72 -7.78
N PRO A 180 4.88 33.81 -7.60
CA PRO A 180 4.78 32.43 -8.10
C PRO A 180 3.60 31.63 -7.53
N LEU A 181 3.08 31.99 -6.34
CA LEU A 181 1.93 31.31 -5.74
C LEU A 181 0.64 31.49 -6.55
N ARG A 182 0.55 32.54 -7.37
CA ARG A 182 -0.63 32.89 -8.17
C ARG A 182 -0.65 32.24 -9.56
N HIS A 183 0.48 31.68 -10.00
CA HIS A 183 0.60 31.07 -11.32
C HIS A 183 0.67 29.54 -11.21
N PRO A 184 0.03 28.81 -12.14
CA PRO A 184 0.19 27.37 -12.24
C PRO A 184 1.64 27.05 -12.57
N TRP A 185 2.20 26.06 -11.88
CA TRP A 185 3.54 25.59 -12.18
C TRP A 185 3.49 24.76 -13.48
N PRO A 186 4.31 25.06 -14.51
CA PRO A 186 4.25 24.35 -15.80
C PRO A 186 4.82 22.93 -15.75
N GLY A 187 5.71 22.65 -14.79
CA GLY A 187 6.39 21.36 -14.65
C GLY A 187 5.55 20.29 -13.95
N ALA A 188 5.83 19.03 -14.27
CA ALA A 188 5.35 17.89 -13.51
C ALA A 188 5.99 17.93 -12.11
N THR A 189 5.17 18.04 -11.07
CA THR A 189 5.64 17.87 -9.70
C THR A 189 6.03 16.42 -9.49
N ILE A 190 7.26 16.17 -9.09
CA ILE A 190 7.69 14.85 -8.61
C ILE A 190 6.95 14.65 -7.28
N ASP A 191 5.83 13.95 -7.33
CA ASP A 191 5.01 13.64 -6.16
C ASP A 191 5.46 12.31 -5.53
N VAL A 192 4.97 12.03 -4.33
CA VAL A 192 5.08 10.73 -3.63
C VAL A 192 4.52 9.60 -4.51
N ASP A 193 3.64 9.92 -5.46
CA ASP A 193 3.10 9.04 -6.48
C ASP A 193 4.18 8.29 -7.25
N VAL A 194 5.32 8.94 -7.57
CA VAL A 194 6.42 8.29 -8.30
C VAL A 194 7.04 7.18 -7.44
N LEU A 195 7.24 7.46 -6.15
CA LEU A 195 7.74 6.47 -5.19
C LEU A 195 6.72 5.33 -5.01
N TYR A 196 5.43 5.65 -4.90
CA TYR A 196 4.37 4.67 -4.75
C TYR A 196 4.23 3.77 -5.99
N ILE A 197 4.24 4.35 -7.20
CA ILE A 197 4.21 3.61 -8.46
C ILE A 197 5.46 2.73 -8.59
N GLN A 198 6.63 3.22 -8.20
CA GLN A 198 7.87 2.45 -8.22
C GLN A 198 7.82 1.27 -7.23
N ALA A 199 7.29 1.48 -6.03
CA ALA A 199 7.07 0.43 -5.05
C ALA A 199 6.07 -0.62 -5.56
N GLY A 200 4.95 -0.19 -6.15
CA GLY A 200 3.97 -1.08 -6.79
C GLY A 200 4.59 -1.91 -7.91
N ARG A 201 5.37 -1.28 -8.80
CA ARG A 201 6.11 -1.98 -9.86
C ARG A 201 7.09 -3.00 -9.29
N ALA A 202 7.82 -2.67 -8.22
CA ALA A 202 8.74 -3.60 -7.57
C ALA A 202 8.00 -4.83 -7.01
N VAL A 203 6.84 -4.64 -6.39
CA VAL A 203 6.00 -5.74 -5.87
C VAL A 203 5.47 -6.62 -7.01
N THR A 204 4.98 -6.02 -8.10
CA THR A 204 4.52 -6.79 -9.27
C THR A 204 5.66 -7.57 -9.93
N TRP A 205 6.85 -6.97 -10.04
CA TRP A 205 8.02 -7.65 -10.56
C TRP A 205 8.45 -8.83 -9.67
N PHE A 206 8.46 -8.65 -8.35
CA PHE A 206 8.82 -9.68 -7.39
C PHE A 206 7.83 -10.85 -7.41
N SER A 207 6.53 -10.56 -7.48
CA SER A 207 5.51 -11.61 -7.57
C SER A 207 5.54 -12.34 -8.91
N ALA A 208 5.74 -11.63 -10.03
CA ALA A 208 5.71 -12.25 -11.35
C ALA A 208 6.98 -13.02 -11.73
N VAL A 209 8.14 -12.63 -11.21
CA VAL A 209 9.44 -13.16 -11.68
C VAL A 209 10.09 -14.10 -10.67
N PRO A 210 10.70 -13.64 -9.56
CA PRO A 210 11.40 -14.53 -8.65
C PRO A 210 10.46 -15.52 -7.97
N LEU A 211 9.27 -15.10 -7.55
CA LEU A 211 8.33 -15.99 -6.85
C LEU A 211 7.88 -17.15 -7.76
N VAL A 212 7.51 -16.84 -9.01
CA VAL A 212 7.12 -17.86 -10.01
C VAL A 212 8.29 -18.76 -10.40
N ARG A 213 9.52 -18.23 -10.47
CA ARG A 213 10.71 -19.06 -10.71
C ARG A 213 10.97 -20.03 -9.58
N ILE A 214 10.86 -19.58 -8.33
CA ILE A 214 11.04 -20.43 -7.15
C ILE A 214 9.96 -21.51 -7.12
N ALA A 215 8.70 -21.14 -7.34
CA ALA A 215 7.60 -22.09 -7.39
C ALA A 215 7.84 -23.18 -8.45
N ARG A 216 8.22 -22.78 -9.68
CA ARG A 216 8.57 -23.75 -10.73
C ARG A 216 9.79 -24.58 -10.38
N ALA A 217 10.83 -24.02 -9.76
CA ALA A 217 12.00 -24.79 -9.35
C ALA A 217 11.65 -25.86 -8.31
N ILE A 218 10.77 -25.54 -7.36
CA ILE A 218 10.24 -26.49 -6.39
C ILE A 218 9.44 -27.60 -7.08
N GLU A 219 8.55 -27.23 -8.00
CA GLU A 219 7.72 -28.18 -8.76
C GLU A 219 8.59 -29.19 -9.54
N HIS A 220 9.59 -28.72 -10.30
CA HIS A 220 10.53 -29.60 -11.00
C HIS A 220 11.35 -30.47 -10.03
N GLY A 221 11.71 -29.93 -8.85
CA GLY A 221 12.41 -30.68 -7.81
C GLY A 221 11.56 -31.84 -7.28
N ILE A 222 10.27 -31.61 -7.05
CA ILE A 222 9.31 -32.61 -6.61
C ILE A 222 9.11 -33.66 -7.71
N GLU A 223 8.86 -33.26 -8.96
CA GLU A 223 8.70 -34.20 -10.07
C GLU A 223 9.94 -35.10 -10.23
N GLY A 224 11.14 -34.52 -10.17
CA GLY A 224 12.39 -35.27 -10.25
C GLY A 224 12.62 -36.22 -9.07
N ALA A 225 12.09 -35.89 -7.89
CA ALA A 225 12.13 -36.78 -6.73
C ALA A 225 11.12 -37.94 -6.89
N VAL A 226 9.90 -37.66 -7.36
CA VAL A 226 8.88 -38.68 -7.61
C VAL A 226 9.33 -39.66 -8.69
N VAL A 227 9.93 -39.19 -9.78
CA VAL A 227 10.45 -40.07 -10.85
C VAL A 227 11.56 -40.98 -10.32
N ARG A 228 12.52 -40.44 -9.54
CA ARG A 228 13.57 -41.24 -8.91
C ARG A 228 12.99 -42.26 -7.93
N PHE A 229 12.03 -41.86 -7.11
CA PHE A 229 11.36 -42.74 -6.17
C PHE A 229 10.62 -43.88 -6.87
N LYS A 230 9.88 -43.58 -7.95
CA LYS A 230 9.20 -44.56 -8.81
C LYS A 230 10.20 -45.53 -9.43
N HIS A 231 11.34 -45.02 -9.90
CA HIS A 231 12.39 -45.86 -10.48
C HIS A 231 12.95 -46.82 -9.44
N VAL A 232 13.23 -46.37 -8.22
CA VAL A 232 13.70 -47.22 -7.11
C VAL A 232 12.66 -48.25 -6.65
N THR A 233 11.37 -47.90 -6.64
CA THR A 233 10.30 -48.82 -6.21
C THR A 233 9.90 -49.86 -7.26
N ALA A 234 10.22 -49.66 -8.54
CA ALA A 234 9.89 -50.61 -9.59
C ALA A 234 10.54 -51.99 -9.38
N ASN A 235 11.77 -52.04 -8.84
CA ASN A 235 12.46 -53.29 -8.49
C ASN A 235 13.51 -53.02 -7.38
N PRO A 236 13.09 -52.98 -6.09
CA PRO A 236 13.92 -52.48 -5.00
C PRO A 236 15.17 -53.33 -4.72
N THR A 237 15.11 -54.64 -4.99
CA THR A 237 16.23 -55.56 -4.80
C THR A 237 17.37 -55.26 -5.77
N VAL A 238 17.06 -55.09 -7.06
CA VAL A 238 18.05 -54.75 -8.08
C VAL A 238 18.53 -53.31 -7.93
N ALA A 239 17.67 -52.37 -7.55
CA ALA A 239 18.07 -50.98 -7.27
C ALA A 239 19.09 -50.86 -6.13
N ILE A 240 18.89 -51.60 -5.03
CA ILE A 240 19.84 -51.65 -3.90
C ILE A 240 21.15 -52.31 -4.32
N GLN A 241 21.11 -53.35 -5.14
CA GLN A 241 22.32 -53.98 -5.68
C GLN A 241 23.10 -53.01 -6.58
N ILE A 242 22.43 -52.30 -7.50
CA ILE A 242 23.07 -51.29 -8.35
C ILE A 242 23.68 -50.17 -7.49
N ALA A 243 22.98 -49.69 -6.47
CA ALA A 243 23.48 -48.66 -5.56
C ALA A 243 24.70 -49.13 -4.76
N GLY A 244 24.62 -50.32 -4.15
CA GLY A 244 25.72 -50.91 -3.38
C GLY A 244 26.94 -51.19 -4.26
N LYS A 245 26.75 -51.82 -5.42
CA LYS A 245 27.83 -52.07 -6.38
C LYS A 245 28.44 -50.76 -6.91
N SER A 246 27.63 -49.73 -7.19
CA SER A 246 28.13 -48.41 -7.62
C SER A 246 28.96 -47.70 -6.55
N ALA A 247 28.59 -47.81 -5.27
CA ALA A 247 29.32 -47.19 -4.16
C ALA A 247 30.65 -47.90 -3.85
N VAL A 248 30.70 -49.22 -4.04
CA VAL A 248 31.89 -50.04 -3.75
C VAL A 248 32.85 -50.12 -4.95
N LEU A 249 32.38 -49.84 -6.17
CA LEU A 249 33.20 -49.83 -7.39
C LEU A 249 34.45 -48.93 -7.33
N PRO A 250 34.41 -47.67 -6.86
CA PRO A 250 35.62 -46.85 -6.71
C PRO A 250 36.60 -47.42 -5.68
N LEU A 251 36.10 -48.10 -4.64
CA LEU A 251 36.93 -48.77 -3.64
C LEU A 251 37.58 -50.04 -4.22
N MET A 252 36.83 -50.81 -5.02
CA MET A 252 37.36 -52.00 -5.71
C MET A 252 38.42 -51.63 -6.75
N GLN A 253 38.21 -50.55 -7.51
CA GLN A 253 39.19 -50.03 -8.46
C GLN A 253 40.51 -49.60 -7.79
N ALA A 254 40.46 -49.21 -6.52
CA ALA A 254 41.62 -48.78 -5.77
C ALA A 254 42.41 -49.92 -5.10
N PHE A 255 41.76 -51.05 -4.74
CA PHE A 255 42.36 -52.09 -3.88
C PHE A 255 42.39 -53.51 -4.46
N LEU A 256 41.71 -53.81 -5.58
CA LEU A 256 41.63 -55.17 -6.15
C LEU A 256 42.24 -55.26 -7.55
N ASP A 257 42.59 -56.48 -7.97
CA ASP A 257 43.17 -56.78 -9.29
C ASP A 257 42.33 -56.19 -10.45
N PRO A 258 42.98 -55.64 -11.51
CA PRO A 258 42.30 -54.97 -12.61
C PRO A 258 41.24 -55.82 -13.32
N SER A 259 41.48 -57.14 -13.42
CA SER A 259 40.58 -58.09 -14.06
C SER A 259 39.26 -58.28 -13.29
N ARG A 260 39.31 -58.26 -11.95
CA ARG A 260 38.11 -58.38 -11.10
C ARG A 260 37.31 -57.09 -11.07
N SER A 261 37.98 -55.95 -11.14
CA SER A 261 37.33 -54.64 -11.23
C SER A 261 36.58 -54.46 -12.55
N GLN A 262 37.17 -54.91 -13.67
CA GLN A 262 36.51 -54.88 -14.98
C GLN A 262 35.25 -55.76 -15.02
N ALA A 263 35.34 -57.01 -14.55
CA ALA A 263 34.18 -57.91 -14.48
C ALA A 263 33.04 -57.32 -13.63
N TYR A 264 33.38 -56.64 -12.51
CA TYR A 264 32.40 -56.00 -11.65
C TYR A 264 31.75 -54.75 -12.30
N SER A 265 32.52 -54.01 -13.11
CA SER A 265 32.00 -52.86 -13.87
C SER A 265 31.07 -53.27 -15.01
N GLU A 266 31.38 -54.38 -15.70
CA GLU A 266 30.55 -54.95 -16.76
C GLU A 266 29.22 -55.48 -16.21
N GLU A 267 29.26 -56.15 -15.06
CA GLU A 267 28.06 -56.62 -14.35
C GLU A 267 27.20 -55.44 -13.88
N LEU A 268 27.82 -54.36 -13.39
CA LEU A 268 27.10 -53.14 -13.01
C LEU A 268 26.46 -52.44 -14.23
N SER A 269 27.15 -52.37 -15.37
CA SER A 269 26.55 -51.82 -16.60
C SER A 269 25.39 -52.68 -17.09
N TYR A 270 25.53 -54.00 -17.06
CA TYR A 270 24.46 -54.93 -17.44
C TYR A 270 23.20 -54.72 -16.58
N LEU A 271 23.36 -54.61 -15.26
CA LEU A 271 22.24 -54.36 -14.34
C LEU A 271 21.60 -52.99 -14.54
N LYS A 272 22.37 -51.95 -14.90
CA LYS A 272 21.83 -50.61 -15.21
C LYS A 272 21.06 -50.58 -16.52
N ASP A 273 21.53 -51.29 -17.54
CA ASP A 273 20.95 -51.28 -18.89
C ASP A 273 19.65 -52.08 -18.99
N HIS A 274 19.45 -53.08 -18.12
CA HIS A 274 18.28 -53.97 -18.15
C HIS A 274 17.27 -53.70 -17.02
N TYR A 275 17.47 -52.65 -16.22
CA TYR A 275 16.53 -52.26 -15.15
C TYR A 275 15.27 -51.59 -15.73
N PRO A 276 14.04 -51.93 -15.29
CA PRO A 276 13.66 -52.72 -14.11
C PRO A 276 13.35 -54.20 -14.38
N ASP A 277 13.46 -54.67 -15.62
CA ASP A 277 12.94 -55.96 -16.09
C ASP A 277 13.80 -57.18 -15.73
N VAL A 278 14.93 -56.97 -15.04
CA VAL A 278 15.78 -58.06 -14.52
C VAL A 278 15.03 -58.82 -13.42
N GLN A 279 14.55 -60.02 -13.75
CA GLN A 279 14.12 -61.01 -12.75
C GLN A 279 15.37 -61.67 -12.16
N THR A 280 15.74 -61.26 -10.96
CA THR A 280 16.76 -62.01 -10.19
C THR A 280 16.12 -63.28 -9.66
N ASP A 281 16.73 -64.42 -9.96
CA ASP A 281 16.37 -65.70 -9.36
C ASP A 281 16.36 -65.53 -7.84
N ILE A 282 15.25 -65.86 -7.20
CA ILE A 282 15.01 -65.55 -5.79
C ILE A 282 15.98 -66.39 -4.97
N TRP A 283 17.11 -65.79 -4.56
CA TRP A 283 18.00 -66.39 -3.56
C TRP A 283 17.18 -66.58 -2.27
N GLY A 284 17.13 -67.84 -1.82
CA GLY A 284 16.15 -68.43 -0.89
C GLY A 284 15.61 -67.54 0.23
N GLY A 285 14.36 -67.79 0.62
CA GLY A 285 13.55 -67.05 1.60
C GLY A 285 14.11 -66.85 3.02
N GLY A 286 15.39 -67.14 3.28
CA GLY A 286 16.07 -66.85 4.55
C GLY A 286 16.48 -65.38 4.72
N TYR A 287 16.70 -64.62 3.65
CA TYR A 287 17.16 -63.21 3.76
C TYR A 287 16.10 -62.27 4.35
N GLY A 288 14.81 -62.55 4.15
CA GLY A 288 13.73 -61.80 4.79
C GLY A 288 13.81 -61.90 6.32
N VAL A 289 14.12 -63.10 6.84
CA VAL A 289 14.32 -63.32 8.27
C VAL A 289 15.58 -62.60 8.76
N VAL A 290 16.67 -62.63 7.99
CA VAL A 290 17.91 -61.92 8.33
C VAL A 290 17.69 -60.40 8.35
N PHE A 291 16.98 -59.84 7.38
CA PHE A 291 16.69 -58.40 7.30
C PHE A 291 15.75 -57.94 8.41
N ILE A 292 14.68 -58.70 8.69
CA ILE A 292 13.80 -58.45 9.84
C ILE A 292 14.58 -58.57 11.15
N SER A 293 15.50 -59.53 11.26
CA SER A 293 16.35 -59.69 12.45
C SER A 293 17.32 -58.52 12.62
N ILE A 294 17.88 -57.98 11.54
CA ILE A 294 18.75 -56.79 11.57
C ILE A 294 17.96 -55.55 11.99
N ILE A 295 16.75 -55.36 11.44
CA ILE A 295 15.88 -54.24 11.83
C ILE A 295 15.45 -54.38 13.29
N ALA A 296 15.05 -55.57 13.73
CA ALA A 296 14.69 -55.83 15.12
C ALA A 296 15.88 -55.62 16.08
N PHE A 297 17.09 -56.02 15.66
CA PHE A 297 18.32 -55.82 16.42
C PHE A 297 18.72 -54.34 16.52
N LEU A 298 18.60 -53.58 15.41
CA LEU A 298 18.81 -52.13 15.42
C LEU A 298 17.79 -51.42 16.29
N TYR A 299 16.52 -51.83 16.24
CA TYR A 299 15.46 -51.32 17.11
C TYR A 299 15.79 -51.61 18.58
N PHE A 300 16.21 -52.83 18.92
CA PHE A 300 16.62 -53.20 20.27
C PHE A 300 17.83 -52.39 20.77
N ILE A 301 18.86 -52.19 19.95
CA ILE A 301 19.99 -51.33 20.33
C ILE A 301 19.54 -49.89 20.57
N LEU A 302 18.68 -49.36 19.70
CA LEU A 302 18.16 -47.99 19.85
C LEU A 302 17.32 -47.84 21.12
N ASP A 303 16.55 -48.86 21.50
CA ASP A 303 15.71 -48.87 22.70
C ASP A 303 16.52 -49.06 24.00
N VAL A 304 17.70 -49.69 23.94
CA VAL A 304 18.63 -49.85 25.09
C VAL A 304 19.50 -48.60 25.32
N VAL A 305 19.67 -47.76 24.29
CA VAL A 305 20.51 -46.55 24.33
C VAL A 305 19.72 -45.30 24.73
N TRP A 306 18.38 -45.37 24.76
CA TRP A 306 17.49 -44.34 25.31
C TRP A 306 17.02 -44.70 26.72
#